data_AF-A0A267EFX2-F1
#
_entry.id   AF-A0A267EFX2-F1
#
_cell.length_a   1.000
_cell.length_b   1.000
_cell.length_c   1.000
_cell.angle_alpha   90.00
_cell.angle_beta   90.00
_cell.angle_gamma   90.00
#
_symmetry.space_group_name_H-M   'P 1'
#
loop_
_entity.id
_entity.type
_entity.pdbx_description
1 polymer ?
#
loop_
_entity_poly.entity_id
_entity_poly.type
_entity_poly.pdbx_seq_one_letter_code
_entity_poly.pdbx_strand_id
1 'polypeptide(L)'
;MSFYPNRTIRPYIAVIDSSKKFFIHTADWQGILGMAYSHIASPHPKIKTFFDSLVEQWGLTDVFALQLCGTTRAAATSSNASNAMDGSLTLGGVDPKLMRGPLLYVPIRKEWYYEVVIVDIKMNGTSLGMDCKEYNMDKTIVDSGTTDIRLPMRVFTKIISQLASQITGVGNRFYRGETLLCLSEKTGPWKLFPMLTFSLLYSDRQQIDLHLSPQQYLRYVGEVFDIPGKDCFKFGLQGSKKGAILGAVLMEGYYVIFDRAKRRIGFAQSTCNTFTKAVPASNLTGPLPYPGTVYSPSAWDCAYFQANQNYEILFITALVMAIVCVLCVVPVCSLLIYRQVRKCRNAKQTDGEKSRLVPPQ
;
A
#
# COMPACT_ATOMS: atom_id res chain seq x y z
N MET A 1 -15.64 -14.06 31.74
CA MET A 1 -14.69 -12.99 31.39
C MET A 1 -13.56 -13.09 32.39
N SER A 2 -12.49 -13.81 32.05
CA SER A 2 -11.32 -13.93 32.93
C SER A 2 -10.65 -12.56 33.02
N PHE A 3 -10.82 -11.90 34.17
CA PHE A 3 -10.13 -10.68 34.54
C PHE A 3 -8.63 -10.97 34.48
N TYR A 4 -7.91 -10.44 33.49
CA TYR A 4 -6.46 -10.46 33.54
C TYR A 4 -6.06 -9.47 34.66
N PRO A 5 -5.30 -9.90 35.69
CA PRO A 5 -4.84 -8.98 36.72
C PRO A 5 -4.00 -7.85 36.09
N ASN A 6 -3.79 -6.74 36.81
CA ASN A 6 -2.86 -5.69 36.39
C ASN A 6 -1.50 -6.30 36.04
N ARG A 7 -1.22 -6.43 34.75
CA ARG A 7 0.05 -6.96 34.24
C ARG A 7 0.87 -5.80 33.70
N THR A 8 2.18 -5.93 33.81
CA THR A 8 3.15 -4.99 33.26
C THR A 8 4.04 -5.77 32.29
N ILE A 9 4.56 -5.09 31.27
CA ILE A 9 5.63 -5.61 30.42
C ILE A 9 6.83 -4.68 30.48
N ARG A 10 7.99 -5.18 30.07
CA ARG A 10 9.19 -4.39 29.80
C ARG A 10 9.40 -4.30 28.28
N PRO A 11 8.84 -3.29 27.60
CA PRO A 11 9.05 -3.08 26.17
C PRO A 11 10.27 -2.20 25.90
N TYR A 12 10.71 -2.16 24.64
CA TYR A 12 11.55 -1.08 24.15
C TYR A 12 10.71 0.20 23.96
N ILE A 13 11.25 1.33 24.42
CA ILE A 13 10.63 2.66 24.27
C ILE A 13 11.68 3.61 23.71
N ALA A 14 11.33 4.34 22.65
CA ALA A 14 12.14 5.44 22.15
C ALA A 14 11.65 6.75 22.79
N VAL A 15 12.55 7.44 23.49
CA VAL A 15 12.27 8.78 24.02
C VAL A 15 12.57 9.79 22.91
N ILE A 16 11.53 10.50 22.47
CA ILE A 16 11.64 11.49 21.38
C ILE A 16 12.17 12.80 21.97
N ASP A 17 13.48 13.01 21.83
CA ASP A 17 14.15 14.25 22.28
C ASP A 17 14.07 15.37 21.23
N SER A 18 13.92 15.02 19.95
CA SER A 18 13.76 15.96 18.85
C SER A 18 12.79 15.43 17.80
N SER A 19 11.98 16.32 17.22
CA SER A 19 11.02 15.95 16.18
C SER A 19 10.79 17.08 15.17
N LYS A 20 10.31 16.73 13.98
CA LYS A 20 9.92 17.68 12.94
C LYS A 20 8.60 17.24 12.32
N LYS A 21 7.55 18.06 12.49
CA LYS A 21 6.19 17.77 12.00
C LYS A 21 5.67 16.38 12.43
N PHE A 22 6.06 15.95 13.63
CA PHE A 22 5.58 14.71 14.24
C PHE A 22 4.35 15.01 15.09
N PHE A 23 4.52 15.74 16.20
CA PHE A 23 3.41 16.16 17.06
C PHE A 23 2.49 17.16 16.35
N ILE A 24 1.19 16.94 16.49
CA ILE A 24 0.13 17.79 15.94
C ILE A 24 -0.44 18.61 17.09
N HIS A 25 -0.44 19.93 16.97
CA HIS A 25 -0.85 20.86 18.05
C HIS A 25 -2.26 20.60 18.59
N THR A 26 -3.17 20.09 17.76
CA THR A 26 -4.57 19.84 18.12
C THR A 26 -4.84 18.37 18.46
N ALA A 27 -3.81 17.54 18.56
CA ALA A 27 -3.99 16.12 18.86
C ALA A 27 -3.72 15.83 20.33
N ASP A 28 -4.56 14.96 20.92
CA ASP A 28 -4.48 14.60 22.34
C ASP A 28 -3.48 13.46 22.64
N TRP A 29 -2.66 13.07 21.67
CA TRP A 29 -1.63 12.02 21.82
C TRP A 29 -0.21 12.59 21.92
N GLN A 30 0.64 11.94 22.72
CA GLN A 30 2.03 12.35 22.98
C GLN A 30 3.06 11.30 22.53
N GLY A 31 2.63 10.29 21.77
CA GLY A 31 3.52 9.26 21.24
C GLY A 31 2.82 8.40 20.18
N ILE A 32 3.56 7.42 19.66
CA ILE A 32 3.06 6.47 18.67
C ILE A 32 3.37 5.04 19.13
N LEU A 33 2.41 4.13 18.93
CA LEU A 33 2.58 2.72 19.16
C LEU A 33 2.69 1.97 17.83
N GLY A 34 3.91 1.60 17.45
CA GLY A 34 4.15 0.80 16.25
C GLY A 34 3.74 -0.66 16.44
N MET A 35 2.70 -1.10 15.73
CA MET A 35 2.14 -2.47 15.84
C MET A 35 2.58 -3.41 14.72
N ALA A 36 3.31 -2.92 13.71
CA ALA A 36 3.85 -3.71 12.61
C ALA A 36 4.93 -4.71 13.05
N TYR A 37 5.54 -5.43 12.12
CA TYR A 37 6.57 -6.42 12.43
C TYR A 37 7.94 -5.77 12.68
N SER A 38 8.81 -6.48 13.39
CA SER A 38 10.16 -6.00 13.72
C SER A 38 11.02 -5.71 12.48
N HIS A 39 10.72 -6.27 11.31
CA HIS A 39 11.49 -6.05 10.08
C HIS A 39 11.64 -4.56 9.70
N ILE A 40 10.71 -3.70 10.10
CA ILE A 40 10.80 -2.24 9.88
C ILE A 40 11.09 -1.44 11.15
N ALA A 41 11.45 -2.12 12.25
CA ALA A 41 11.87 -1.48 13.48
C ALA A 41 13.20 -0.74 13.26
N SER A 42 13.31 0.44 13.86
CA SER A 42 14.50 1.28 13.83
C SER A 42 15.16 1.31 15.21
N PRO A 43 16.50 1.31 15.31
CA PRO A 43 17.47 1.31 14.21
C PRO A 43 17.73 -0.06 13.54
N HIS A 44 17.27 -1.18 14.10
CA HIS A 44 17.55 -2.51 13.55
C HIS A 44 16.36 -3.46 13.71
N PRO A 45 16.12 -4.39 12.76
CA PRO A 45 15.02 -5.36 12.81
C PRO A 45 15.08 -6.41 13.93
N LYS A 46 16.08 -6.34 14.81
CA LYS A 46 16.24 -7.24 15.98
C LYS A 46 15.55 -6.69 17.22
N ILE A 47 15.13 -5.42 17.18
CA ILE A 47 14.41 -4.79 18.28
C ILE A 47 13.01 -5.40 18.31
N LYS A 48 12.69 -6.06 19.42
CA LYS A 48 11.35 -6.62 19.66
C LYS A 48 10.35 -5.47 19.65
N THR A 49 9.25 -5.65 18.92
CA THR A 49 8.16 -4.66 18.94
C THR A 49 7.44 -4.70 20.28
N PHE A 50 6.63 -3.67 20.55
CA PHE A 50 5.78 -3.67 21.74
C PHE A 50 4.85 -4.89 21.75
N PHE A 51 4.25 -5.22 20.60
CA PHE A 51 3.33 -6.34 20.52
C PHE A 51 4.04 -7.70 20.65
N ASP A 52 5.25 -7.86 20.10
CA ASP A 52 6.06 -9.08 20.34
C ASP A 52 6.33 -9.25 21.85
N SER A 53 6.65 -8.14 22.54
CA SER A 53 6.91 -8.13 23.98
C SER A 53 5.66 -8.51 24.79
N LEU A 54 4.47 -8.05 24.37
CA LEU A 54 3.19 -8.45 24.97
C LEU A 54 2.91 -9.94 24.80
N VAL A 55 3.05 -10.46 23.57
CA VAL A 55 2.83 -11.88 23.25
C VAL A 55 3.73 -12.76 24.10
N GLU A 56 5.03 -12.45 24.14
CA GLU A 56 6.02 -13.23 24.90
C GLU A 56 5.82 -13.15 26.41
N GLN A 57 5.67 -11.94 26.97
CA GLN A 57 5.69 -11.75 28.43
C GLN A 57 4.35 -12.07 29.08
N TRP A 58 3.23 -11.92 28.37
CA TRP A 58 1.90 -12.23 28.90
C TRP A 58 1.34 -13.56 28.42
N GLY A 59 1.98 -14.21 27.43
CA GLY A 59 1.43 -15.40 26.78
C GLY A 59 0.14 -15.09 26.03
N LEU A 60 0.01 -13.88 25.47
CA LEU A 60 -1.14 -13.54 24.63
C LEU A 60 -1.07 -14.32 23.32
N THR A 61 -2.23 -14.62 22.74
CA THR A 61 -2.27 -15.05 21.34
C THR A 61 -1.74 -13.92 20.45
N ASP A 62 -0.92 -14.23 19.45
CA ASP A 62 -0.34 -13.25 18.52
C ASP A 62 -1.39 -12.73 17.51
N VAL A 63 -2.39 -12.04 18.05
CA VAL A 63 -3.55 -11.48 17.35
C VAL A 63 -3.96 -10.18 18.04
N PHE A 64 -4.21 -9.13 17.27
CA PHE A 64 -4.93 -7.96 17.76
C PHE A 64 -5.97 -7.51 16.74
N ALA A 65 -6.93 -6.71 17.17
CA ALA A 65 -7.98 -6.19 16.30
C ALA A 65 -8.26 -4.72 16.57
N LEU A 66 -8.67 -4.01 15.53
CA LEU A 66 -9.00 -2.59 15.54
C LEU A 66 -10.42 -2.38 15.04
N GLN A 67 -11.20 -1.64 15.84
CA GLN A 67 -12.38 -0.94 15.39
C GLN A 67 -12.07 0.56 15.43
N LEU A 68 -12.13 1.23 14.28
CA LEU A 68 -12.01 2.69 14.21
C LEU A 68 -13.39 3.26 13.92
N CYS A 69 -13.89 4.19 14.75
CA CYS A 69 -15.17 4.84 14.56
C CYS A 69 -14.94 6.31 14.20
N GLY A 70 -15.12 6.63 12.92
CA GLY A 70 -14.89 7.96 12.36
C GLY A 70 -15.88 9.01 12.86
N THR A 71 -15.51 10.29 12.72
CA THR A 71 -16.35 11.41 13.16
C THR A 71 -17.61 11.54 12.33
N THR A 72 -18.76 11.49 12.99
CA THR A 72 -20.07 11.80 12.41
C THR A 72 -20.47 13.24 12.73
N ARG A 73 -21.39 13.81 11.94
CA ARG A 73 -22.03 15.10 12.26
C ARG A 73 -22.62 15.10 13.68
N ALA A 74 -23.31 14.01 14.04
CA ALA A 74 -23.90 13.86 15.36
C ALA A 74 -22.85 13.87 16.49
N ALA A 75 -21.71 13.20 16.28
CA ALA A 75 -20.60 13.20 17.23
C ALA A 75 -19.98 14.60 17.36
N ALA A 76 -19.78 15.29 16.23
CA ALA A 76 -19.21 16.64 16.19
C ALA A 76 -20.10 17.72 16.83
N THR A 77 -21.43 17.55 16.82
CA THR A 77 -22.38 18.50 17.43
C THR A 77 -22.76 18.18 18.88
N SER A 78 -22.25 17.07 19.44
CA SER A 78 -22.56 16.68 20.80
C SER A 78 -21.77 17.52 21.82
N SER A 79 -22.38 17.91 22.93
CA SER A 79 -21.75 18.72 24.00
C SER A 79 -20.62 18.01 24.74
N ASN A 80 -20.41 16.71 24.48
CA ASN A 80 -19.26 15.91 24.89
C ASN A 80 -18.26 15.74 23.73
N ALA A 81 -17.96 16.84 23.03
CA ALA A 81 -17.11 16.88 21.83
C ALA A 81 -15.65 16.41 22.06
N SER A 82 -15.27 16.08 23.30
CA SER A 82 -13.97 15.46 23.60
C SER A 82 -13.81 14.06 22.98
N ASN A 83 -14.88 13.41 22.50
CA ASN A 83 -14.86 12.06 21.91
C ASN A 83 -15.52 12.00 20.52
N ALA A 84 -15.16 12.91 19.61
CA ALA A 84 -15.72 12.89 18.25
C ALA A 84 -15.21 11.72 17.38
N MET A 85 -14.16 11.01 17.81
CA MET A 85 -13.68 9.74 17.25
C MET A 85 -13.53 8.75 18.41
N ASP A 86 -14.00 7.53 18.21
CA ASP A 86 -13.95 6.44 19.19
C ASP A 86 -13.41 5.17 18.52
N GLY A 87 -13.21 4.11 19.30
CA GLY A 87 -12.80 2.84 18.76
C GLY A 87 -12.43 1.83 19.83
N SER A 88 -11.85 0.73 19.38
CA SER A 88 -11.39 -0.33 20.27
C SER A 88 -10.15 -0.99 19.71
N LEU A 89 -9.14 -1.17 20.56
CA LEU A 89 -7.99 -2.02 20.33
C LEU A 89 -8.13 -3.25 21.21
N THR A 90 -8.37 -4.40 20.58
CA THR A 90 -8.44 -5.70 21.26
C THR A 90 -7.08 -6.39 21.14
N LEU A 91 -6.44 -6.71 22.28
CA LEU A 91 -5.14 -7.39 22.31
C LEU A 91 -5.33 -8.86 22.70
N GLY A 92 -4.65 -9.77 21.98
CA GLY A 92 -4.68 -11.20 22.27
C GLY A 92 -5.93 -11.93 21.77
N GLY A 93 -6.76 -11.29 20.95
CA GLY A 93 -8.01 -11.89 20.49
C GLY A 93 -8.87 -10.95 19.65
N VAL A 94 -10.16 -11.29 19.59
CA VAL A 94 -11.17 -10.65 18.75
C VAL A 94 -12.44 -10.51 19.60
N ASP A 95 -13.07 -9.32 19.61
CA ASP A 95 -14.41 -9.13 20.17
C ASP A 95 -15.50 -9.24 19.08
N PRO A 96 -16.33 -10.30 19.06
CA PRO A 96 -17.40 -10.46 18.09
C PRO A 96 -18.49 -9.39 18.18
N LYS A 97 -18.64 -8.70 19.32
CA LYS A 97 -19.66 -7.65 19.50
C LYS A 97 -19.37 -6.42 18.65
N LEU A 98 -18.13 -6.24 18.18
CA LEU A 98 -17.71 -5.08 17.40
C LEU A 98 -17.93 -5.28 15.89
N MET A 99 -18.32 -6.48 15.46
CA MET A 99 -18.53 -6.82 14.06
C MET A 99 -19.94 -7.34 13.73
N ARG A 100 -20.30 -7.23 12.46
CA ARG A 100 -21.51 -7.82 11.86
C ARG A 100 -21.16 -8.65 10.64
N GLY A 101 -21.99 -9.64 10.35
CA GLY A 101 -21.86 -10.46 9.15
C GLY A 101 -20.61 -11.36 9.14
N PRO A 102 -20.17 -11.80 7.95
CA PRO A 102 -19.05 -12.73 7.83
C PRO A 102 -17.71 -12.06 8.14
N LEU A 103 -16.80 -12.86 8.68
CA LEU A 103 -15.39 -12.52 8.85
C LEU A 103 -14.57 -13.24 7.79
N LEU A 104 -13.94 -12.47 6.90
CA LEU A 104 -13.14 -13.00 5.80
C LEU A 104 -11.67 -12.62 5.97
N TYR A 105 -10.78 -13.56 5.68
CA TYR A 105 -9.33 -13.37 5.85
C TYR A 105 -8.61 -13.31 4.51
N VAL A 106 -7.61 -12.44 4.42
CA VAL A 106 -6.64 -12.37 3.31
C VAL A 106 -5.24 -12.66 3.85
N PRO A 107 -4.36 -13.32 3.08
CA PRO A 107 -3.02 -13.62 3.54
C PRO A 107 -2.18 -12.34 3.65
N ILE A 108 -1.29 -12.32 4.65
CA ILE A 108 -0.21 -11.33 4.72
C ILE A 108 0.88 -11.80 3.77
N ARG A 109 1.20 -10.97 2.77
CA ARG A 109 2.18 -11.31 1.73
C ARG A 109 3.60 -11.39 2.30
N LYS A 110 3.98 -10.43 3.14
CA LYS A 110 5.29 -10.33 3.79
C LYS A 110 5.13 -9.73 5.18
N GLU A 111 5.89 -10.22 6.15
CA GLU A 111 5.85 -9.79 7.55
C GLU A 111 6.84 -8.66 7.81
N TRP A 112 6.43 -7.46 7.44
CA TRP A 112 7.18 -6.22 7.63
C TRP A 112 6.19 -5.12 7.98
N TYR A 113 5.51 -4.58 6.99
CA TYR A 113 4.18 -4.01 7.14
C TYR A 113 3.12 -5.12 7.18
N TYR A 114 1.87 -4.71 7.36
CA TYR A 114 0.70 -5.53 7.09
C TYR A 114 0.37 -5.50 5.61
N GLU A 115 1.22 -6.17 4.83
CA GLU A 115 1.13 -6.17 3.36
C GLU A 115 0.06 -7.14 2.85
N VAL A 116 -0.86 -6.62 2.04
CA VAL A 116 -1.92 -7.37 1.34
C VAL A 116 -1.80 -7.15 -0.16
N VAL A 117 -2.64 -7.83 -0.96
CA VAL A 117 -2.64 -7.70 -2.42
C VAL A 117 -4.03 -7.30 -2.89
N ILE A 118 -4.14 -6.15 -3.56
CA ILE A 118 -5.33 -5.73 -4.29
C ILE A 118 -5.32 -6.39 -5.66
N VAL A 119 -6.38 -7.12 -6.00
CA VAL A 119 -6.52 -7.76 -7.32
C VAL A 119 -7.38 -6.93 -8.27
N ASP A 120 -8.28 -6.11 -7.74
CA ASP A 120 -9.08 -5.18 -8.53
C ASP A 120 -9.57 -4.00 -7.69
N ILE A 121 -9.87 -2.89 -8.36
CA ILE A 121 -10.62 -1.78 -7.79
C ILE A 121 -11.82 -1.53 -8.69
N LYS A 122 -13.01 -1.35 -8.10
CA LYS A 122 -14.26 -1.14 -8.83
C LYS A 122 -14.96 0.14 -8.38
N MET A 123 -15.65 0.78 -9.31
CA MET A 123 -16.52 1.92 -9.06
C MET A 123 -17.95 1.55 -9.46
N ASN A 124 -18.89 1.56 -8.51
CA ASN A 124 -20.27 1.06 -8.70
C ASN A 124 -20.31 -0.35 -9.32
N GLY A 125 -19.40 -1.24 -8.91
CA GLY A 125 -19.31 -2.61 -9.40
C GLY A 125 -18.52 -2.79 -10.70
N THR A 126 -18.18 -1.71 -11.41
CA THR A 126 -17.38 -1.76 -12.65
C THR A 126 -15.89 -1.65 -12.35
N SER A 127 -15.09 -2.63 -12.79
CA SER A 127 -13.62 -2.61 -12.65
C SER A 127 -12.99 -1.36 -13.28
N LEU A 128 -11.90 -0.86 -12.69
CA LEU A 128 -11.08 0.19 -13.29
C LEU A 128 -10.39 -0.28 -14.59
N GLY A 129 -10.31 -1.60 -14.83
CA GLY A 129 -9.75 -2.18 -16.04
C GLY A 129 -8.24 -1.93 -16.19
N MET A 130 -7.51 -1.90 -15.08
CA MET A 130 -6.05 -1.74 -15.07
C MET A 130 -5.35 -3.08 -14.89
N ASP A 131 -4.08 -3.17 -15.28
CA ASP A 131 -3.22 -4.28 -14.85
C ASP A 131 -3.18 -4.30 -13.32
N CYS A 132 -3.51 -5.44 -12.72
CA CYS A 132 -3.64 -5.53 -11.27
C CYS A 132 -2.33 -5.29 -10.50
N LYS A 133 -1.16 -5.38 -11.18
CA LYS A 133 0.13 -4.98 -10.60
C LYS A 133 0.21 -3.48 -10.32
N GLU A 134 -0.50 -2.65 -11.09
CA GLU A 134 -0.54 -1.18 -10.90
C GLU A 134 -1.16 -0.82 -9.54
N TYR A 135 -2.09 -1.63 -9.02
CA TYR A 135 -2.70 -1.41 -7.72
C TYR A 135 -1.71 -1.57 -6.56
N ASN A 136 -0.68 -2.40 -6.75
CA ASN A 136 0.25 -2.81 -5.71
C ASN A 136 1.66 -2.26 -5.91
N MET A 137 1.88 -1.26 -6.77
CA MET A 137 3.23 -0.74 -7.05
C MET A 137 3.65 0.33 -6.02
N ASP A 138 4.60 0.10 -5.11
CA ASP A 138 5.47 -1.08 -4.90
C ASP A 138 4.96 -2.10 -3.85
N LYS A 139 3.93 -1.73 -3.08
CA LYS A 139 3.24 -2.59 -2.12
C LYS A 139 1.83 -2.07 -1.85
N THR A 140 1.02 -2.86 -1.16
CA THR A 140 -0.22 -2.41 -0.52
C THR A 140 -0.20 -2.78 0.95
N ILE A 141 -0.41 -1.81 1.85
CA ILE A 141 -0.40 -2.05 3.30
C ILE A 141 -1.70 -1.61 3.96
N VAL A 142 -2.07 -2.25 5.07
CA VAL A 142 -3.12 -1.78 5.99
C VAL A 142 -2.44 -0.97 7.11
N ASP A 143 -2.83 0.29 7.29
CA ASP A 143 -2.13 1.21 8.19
C ASP A 143 -3.08 2.20 8.88
N SER A 144 -3.34 1.97 10.17
CA SER A 144 -4.15 2.88 10.99
C SER A 144 -3.47 4.23 11.25
N GLY A 145 -2.15 4.34 11.04
CA GLY A 145 -1.39 5.59 11.20
C GLY A 145 -1.50 6.54 10.01
N THR A 146 -2.06 6.08 8.89
CA THR A 146 -2.35 6.91 7.71
C THR A 146 -3.83 7.22 7.65
N THR A 147 -4.18 8.51 7.61
CA THR A 147 -5.57 8.96 7.53
C THR A 147 -6.29 8.50 6.26
N ASP A 148 -5.79 8.89 5.10
CA ASP A 148 -6.45 8.70 3.80
C ASP A 148 -6.15 7.33 3.20
N ILE A 149 -7.01 6.89 2.27
CA ILE A 149 -6.64 5.80 1.36
C ILE A 149 -5.65 6.36 0.36
N ARG A 150 -4.42 5.87 0.39
CA ARG A 150 -3.38 6.29 -0.56
C ARG A 150 -3.25 5.29 -1.67
N LEU A 151 -3.21 5.73 -2.93
CA LEU A 151 -3.14 4.84 -4.09
C LEU A 151 -2.01 5.26 -5.04
N PRO A 152 -1.37 4.32 -5.75
CA PRO A 152 -0.40 4.65 -6.78
C PRO A 152 -0.94 5.71 -7.73
N MET A 153 -0.09 6.68 -8.12
CA MET A 153 -0.53 7.87 -8.86
C MET A 153 -1.38 7.56 -10.10
N ARG A 154 -1.05 6.49 -10.84
CA ARG A 154 -1.82 6.05 -12.02
C ARG A 154 -3.24 5.61 -11.65
N VAL A 155 -3.37 4.81 -10.60
CA VAL A 155 -4.66 4.33 -10.06
C VAL A 155 -5.50 5.49 -9.54
N PHE A 156 -4.89 6.37 -8.74
CA PHE A 156 -5.56 7.55 -8.20
C PHE A 156 -6.08 8.47 -9.32
N THR A 157 -5.26 8.71 -10.35
CA THR A 157 -5.65 9.52 -11.51
C THR A 157 -6.81 8.89 -12.28
N LYS A 158 -6.80 7.56 -12.46
CA LYS A 158 -7.90 6.81 -13.11
C LYS A 158 -9.21 6.99 -12.33
N ILE A 159 -9.19 6.85 -11.01
CA ILE A 159 -10.38 7.06 -10.16
C ILE A 159 -10.91 8.48 -10.29
N ILE A 160 -10.04 9.49 -10.19
CA ILE A 160 -10.47 10.90 -10.34
C ILE A 160 -11.06 11.15 -11.71
N SER A 161 -10.46 10.63 -12.78
CA SER A 161 -10.97 10.82 -14.14
C SER A 161 -12.39 10.26 -14.31
N GLN A 162 -12.68 9.09 -13.71
CA GLN A 162 -14.02 8.50 -13.73
C GLN A 162 -15.01 9.30 -12.87
N LEU A 163 -14.63 9.68 -11.64
CA LEU A 163 -15.47 10.50 -10.76
C LEU A 163 -15.83 11.84 -11.42
N ALA A 164 -14.84 12.56 -11.97
CA ALA A 164 -15.06 13.85 -12.62
C ALA A 164 -15.93 13.74 -13.89
N SER A 165 -15.95 12.57 -14.55
CA SER A 165 -16.82 12.33 -15.70
C SER A 165 -18.28 12.03 -15.30
N GLN A 166 -18.51 11.50 -14.10
CA GLN A 166 -19.83 11.11 -13.60
C GLN A 166 -20.49 12.18 -12.72
N ILE A 167 -19.69 13.00 -12.04
CA ILE A 167 -20.16 13.96 -11.03
C ILE A 167 -19.88 15.38 -11.52
N THR A 168 -20.95 16.11 -11.84
CA THR A 168 -20.89 17.53 -12.17
C THR A 168 -20.91 18.41 -10.91
N GLY A 169 -20.37 19.62 -11.00
CA GLY A 169 -20.39 20.59 -9.89
C GLY A 169 -19.34 20.38 -8.79
N VAL A 170 -18.53 19.32 -8.86
CA VAL A 170 -17.40 19.08 -7.95
C VAL A 170 -16.08 19.38 -8.66
N GLY A 171 -15.34 20.38 -8.19
CA GLY A 171 -14.10 20.82 -8.82
C GLY A 171 -12.92 19.86 -8.58
N ASN A 172 -11.99 19.77 -9.54
CA ASN A 172 -10.80 18.89 -9.47
C ASN A 172 -9.90 19.12 -8.24
N ARG A 173 -9.90 20.35 -7.70
CA ARG A 173 -9.16 20.70 -6.48
C ARG A 173 -9.67 19.94 -5.24
N PHE A 174 -10.96 19.62 -5.19
CA PHE A 174 -11.52 18.79 -4.11
C PHE A 174 -10.96 17.37 -4.14
N TYR A 175 -10.96 16.73 -5.32
CA TYR A 175 -10.41 15.38 -5.49
C TYR A 175 -8.91 15.30 -5.20
N ARG A 176 -8.17 16.41 -5.35
CA ARG A 176 -6.75 16.51 -4.97
C ARG A 176 -6.51 16.82 -3.49
N GLY A 177 -7.58 17.04 -2.72
CA GLY A 177 -7.52 17.42 -1.31
C GLY A 177 -7.07 18.87 -1.06
N GLU A 178 -7.08 19.71 -2.10
CA GLU A 178 -6.67 21.12 -2.04
C GLU A 178 -7.80 22.04 -1.52
N THR A 179 -9.05 21.64 -1.72
CA THR A 179 -10.24 22.37 -1.26
C THR A 179 -11.25 21.44 -0.58
N LEU A 180 -12.14 22.01 0.22
CA LEU A 180 -13.27 21.30 0.83
C LEU A 180 -14.50 21.36 -0.07
N LEU A 181 -15.38 20.36 0.06
CA LEU A 181 -16.73 20.40 -0.49
C LEU A 181 -17.69 20.81 0.63
N CYS A 182 -18.23 22.03 0.57
CA CYS A 182 -19.08 22.57 1.61
C CYS A 182 -20.52 22.75 1.11
N LEU A 183 -21.48 22.13 1.80
CA LEU A 183 -22.90 22.10 1.42
C LEU A 183 -23.74 22.84 2.47
N SER A 184 -24.73 23.60 2.00
CA SER A 184 -25.74 24.20 2.88
C SER A 184 -26.72 23.14 3.41
N GLU A 185 -27.04 22.14 2.58
CA GLU A 185 -27.89 21.02 2.99
C GLU A 185 -27.16 20.09 3.96
N LYS A 186 -27.81 19.77 5.08
CA LYS A 186 -27.25 18.94 6.17
C LYS A 186 -27.41 17.43 5.91
N THR A 187 -27.84 17.04 4.72
CA THR A 187 -28.04 15.63 4.29
C THR A 187 -26.74 14.99 3.78
N GLY A 188 -25.74 15.81 3.40
CA GLY A 188 -24.41 15.40 2.94
C GLY A 188 -24.37 14.91 1.48
N PRO A 189 -23.16 14.85 0.87
CA PRO A 189 -22.98 14.59 -0.57
C PRO A 189 -23.15 13.12 -0.98
N TRP A 190 -23.57 12.24 -0.08
CA TRP A 190 -23.36 10.79 -0.18
C TRP A 190 -23.94 10.16 -1.45
N LYS A 191 -25.12 10.60 -1.89
CA LYS A 191 -25.79 10.05 -3.09
C LYS A 191 -25.11 10.42 -4.41
N LEU A 192 -24.28 11.47 -4.42
CA LEU A 192 -23.55 11.91 -5.60
C LEU A 192 -22.34 11.02 -5.89
N PHE A 193 -21.82 10.35 -4.87
CA PHE A 193 -20.55 9.65 -4.93
C PHE A 193 -20.76 8.13 -4.98
N PRO A 194 -19.99 7.40 -5.79
CA PRO A 194 -20.20 5.97 -6.02
C PRO A 194 -19.74 5.12 -4.83
N MET A 195 -20.18 3.85 -4.79
CA MET A 195 -19.51 2.87 -3.95
C MET A 195 -18.19 2.46 -4.59
N LEU A 196 -17.10 2.49 -3.81
CA LEU A 196 -15.79 1.99 -4.26
C LEU A 196 -15.62 0.57 -3.73
N THR A 197 -15.09 -0.34 -4.52
CA THR A 197 -14.78 -1.71 -4.07
C THR A 197 -13.30 -1.98 -4.20
N PHE A 198 -12.68 -2.46 -3.13
CA PHE A 198 -11.30 -2.95 -3.13
C PHE A 198 -11.35 -4.47 -3.07
N SER A 199 -11.04 -5.13 -4.18
CA SER A 199 -10.98 -6.58 -4.24
C SER A 199 -9.60 -7.03 -3.77
N LEU A 200 -9.55 -7.85 -2.73
CA LEU A 200 -8.32 -8.36 -2.14
C LEU A 200 -8.14 -9.85 -2.43
N LEU A 201 -6.89 -10.27 -2.60
CA LEU A 201 -6.52 -11.66 -2.77
C LEU A 201 -6.98 -12.50 -1.57
N TYR A 202 -7.73 -13.57 -1.83
CA TYR A 202 -8.14 -14.55 -0.81
C TYR A 202 -7.37 -15.85 -0.95
N SER A 203 -7.33 -16.39 -2.18
CA SER A 203 -6.55 -17.56 -2.56
C SER A 203 -6.11 -17.41 -4.03
N ASP A 204 -5.42 -18.41 -4.57
CA ASP A 204 -4.89 -18.39 -5.95
C ASP A 204 -5.93 -18.01 -7.02
N ARG A 205 -7.19 -18.45 -6.83
CA ARG A 205 -8.30 -18.18 -7.77
C ARG A 205 -9.51 -17.55 -7.11
N GLN A 206 -9.34 -16.93 -5.96
CA GLN A 206 -10.43 -16.31 -5.24
C GLN A 206 -10.04 -14.95 -4.67
N GLN A 207 -11.02 -14.09 -4.56
CA GLN A 207 -10.91 -12.76 -3.97
C GLN A 207 -12.01 -12.54 -2.93
N ILE A 208 -11.84 -11.51 -2.11
CA ILE A 208 -12.93 -10.89 -1.37
C ILE A 208 -13.10 -9.46 -1.84
N ASP A 209 -14.32 -8.93 -1.77
CA ASP A 209 -14.61 -7.56 -2.15
C ASP A 209 -14.94 -6.75 -0.89
N LEU A 210 -14.15 -5.71 -0.62
CA LEU A 210 -14.42 -4.72 0.41
C LEU A 210 -15.17 -3.53 -0.24
N HIS A 211 -16.48 -3.45 -0.04
CA HIS A 211 -17.31 -2.38 -0.57
C HIS A 211 -17.32 -1.18 0.39
N LEU A 212 -16.65 -0.11 -0.02
CA LEU A 212 -16.49 1.13 0.73
C LEU A 212 -17.55 2.17 0.33
N SER A 213 -18.38 2.53 1.29
CA SER A 213 -19.41 3.57 1.12
C SER A 213 -18.78 4.96 1.00
N PRO A 214 -19.40 5.89 0.24
CA PRO A 214 -19.01 7.31 0.24
C PRO A 214 -19.05 7.95 1.63
N GLN A 215 -19.78 7.35 2.57
CA GLN A 215 -19.77 7.77 3.98
C GLN A 215 -18.38 7.75 4.62
N GLN A 216 -17.52 6.82 4.21
CA GLN A 216 -16.16 6.72 4.73
C GLN A 216 -15.20 7.67 4.01
N TYR A 217 -15.20 7.66 2.68
CA TYR A 217 -14.19 8.39 1.91
C TYR A 217 -14.54 9.87 1.64
N LEU A 218 -15.72 10.34 2.07
CA LEU A 218 -16.02 11.77 2.18
C LEU A 218 -16.01 12.14 3.67
N ARG A 219 -14.83 12.53 4.16
CA ARG A 219 -14.58 12.79 5.57
C ARG A 219 -15.27 14.07 6.00
N TYR A 220 -16.16 14.00 6.98
CA TYR A 220 -16.77 15.19 7.57
C TYR A 220 -15.72 16.00 8.33
N VAL A 221 -15.64 17.32 8.06
CA VAL A 221 -14.71 18.22 8.76
C VAL A 221 -15.42 19.27 9.61
N GLY A 222 -16.74 19.19 9.74
CA GLY A 222 -17.52 20.18 10.49
C GLY A 222 -17.87 21.43 9.70
N GLU A 223 -18.35 22.44 10.42
CA GLU A 223 -18.44 23.80 9.91
C GLU A 223 -17.08 24.48 10.06
N VAL A 224 -16.63 25.14 9.00
CA VAL A 224 -15.34 25.84 8.98
C VAL A 224 -15.61 27.32 9.22
N PHE A 225 -14.77 27.98 10.03
CA PHE A 225 -14.94 29.37 10.44
C PHE A 225 -15.19 30.33 9.27
N ASP A 226 -14.45 30.16 8.17
CA ASP A 226 -14.55 31.01 6.97
C ASP A 226 -15.81 30.73 6.11
N ILE A 227 -16.56 29.66 6.42
CA ILE A 227 -17.75 29.21 5.66
C ILE A 227 -18.88 28.82 6.64
N PRO A 228 -19.43 29.80 7.39
CA PRO A 228 -20.39 29.52 8.45
C PRO A 228 -21.69 28.90 7.90
N GLY A 229 -22.30 28.00 8.69
CA GLY A 229 -23.57 27.36 8.36
C GLY A 229 -23.51 26.26 7.29
N LYS A 230 -22.33 25.91 6.77
CA LYS A 230 -22.15 24.83 5.79
C LYS A 230 -21.39 23.65 6.36
N ASP A 231 -21.83 22.46 5.99
CA ASP A 231 -21.15 21.22 6.30
C ASP A 231 -20.08 20.94 5.27
N CYS A 232 -18.83 20.90 5.72
CA CYS A 232 -17.70 20.69 4.85
C CYS A 232 -17.20 19.25 4.92
N PHE A 233 -16.75 18.76 3.77
CA PHE A 233 -16.20 17.43 3.59
C PHE A 233 -14.83 17.52 2.92
N LYS A 234 -13.96 16.57 3.23
CA LYS A 234 -12.66 16.37 2.59
C LYS A 234 -12.63 15.02 1.88
N PHE A 235 -12.03 14.97 0.69
CA PHE A 235 -11.84 13.74 -0.05
C PHE A 235 -10.79 12.85 0.63
N GLY A 236 -11.17 11.63 1.00
CA GLY A 236 -10.38 10.69 1.79
C GLY A 236 -9.50 9.75 0.94
N LEU A 237 -9.29 10.06 -0.34
CA LEU A 237 -8.32 9.38 -1.20
C LEU A 237 -7.19 10.34 -1.58
N GLN A 238 -5.97 9.82 -1.68
CA GLN A 238 -4.80 10.59 -2.08
C GLN A 238 -3.86 9.79 -3.00
N GLY A 239 -3.20 10.48 -3.94
CA GLY A 239 -2.11 9.90 -4.71
C GLY A 239 -0.86 9.58 -3.86
N SER A 240 -0.17 8.51 -4.23
CA SER A 240 1.03 8.00 -3.58
C SER A 240 2.11 7.64 -4.58
N LYS A 241 3.36 7.91 -4.20
CA LYS A 241 4.57 7.44 -4.89
C LYS A 241 5.21 6.22 -4.21
N LYS A 242 4.63 5.71 -3.11
CA LYS A 242 5.23 4.70 -2.21
C LYS A 242 4.33 3.47 -2.01
N GLY A 243 3.56 3.08 -3.02
CA GLY A 243 2.56 2.02 -2.89
C GLY A 243 1.21 2.51 -2.39
N ALA A 244 0.27 1.57 -2.31
CA ALA A 244 -1.05 1.79 -1.74
C ALA A 244 -1.03 1.66 -0.21
N ILE A 245 -1.86 2.46 0.45
CA ILE A 245 -2.09 2.41 1.88
C ILE A 245 -3.60 2.41 2.12
N LEU A 246 -4.12 1.30 2.66
CA LEU A 246 -5.47 1.18 3.15
C LEU A 246 -5.52 1.79 4.55
N GLY A 247 -5.71 3.12 4.58
CA GLY A 247 -5.66 3.95 5.78
C GLY A 247 -6.90 3.86 6.66
N ALA A 248 -6.94 4.72 7.69
CA ALA A 248 -8.03 4.84 8.65
C ALA A 248 -9.40 5.00 7.97
N VAL A 249 -9.50 5.78 6.88
CA VAL A 249 -10.73 5.94 6.09
C VAL A 249 -11.31 4.59 5.62
N LEU A 250 -10.46 3.66 5.16
CA LEU A 250 -10.95 2.33 4.80
C LEU A 250 -11.30 1.54 6.05
N MET A 251 -10.40 1.55 7.04
CA MET A 251 -10.54 0.78 8.27
C MET A 251 -11.76 1.19 9.09
N GLU A 252 -12.24 2.42 9.03
CA GLU A 252 -13.50 2.87 9.65
C GLU A 252 -14.74 2.12 9.11
N GLY A 253 -14.64 1.56 7.90
CA GLY A 253 -15.68 0.71 7.32
C GLY A 253 -15.79 -0.68 7.94
N TYR A 254 -14.73 -1.16 8.61
CA TYR A 254 -14.54 -2.57 8.95
C TYR A 254 -14.00 -2.77 10.37
N TYR A 255 -14.26 -3.94 10.93
CA TYR A 255 -13.50 -4.44 12.05
C TYR A 255 -12.32 -5.25 11.52
N VAL A 256 -11.10 -4.80 11.80
CA VAL A 256 -9.88 -5.30 11.16
C VAL A 256 -9.07 -6.11 12.15
N ILE A 257 -8.80 -7.37 11.82
CA ILE A 257 -8.11 -8.33 12.69
C ILE A 257 -6.74 -8.63 12.12
N PHE A 258 -5.69 -8.36 12.87
CA PHE A 258 -4.31 -8.65 12.52
C PHE A 258 -3.92 -9.98 13.17
N ASP A 259 -4.20 -11.09 12.49
CA ASP A 259 -3.92 -12.46 12.93
C ASP A 259 -2.51 -12.87 12.49
N ARG A 260 -1.52 -12.37 13.25
CA ARG A 260 -0.08 -12.59 13.00
C ARG A 260 0.29 -14.05 13.16
N ALA A 261 -0.31 -14.74 14.16
CA ALA A 261 -0.15 -16.18 14.38
C ALA A 261 -0.46 -17.03 13.12
N LYS A 262 -1.42 -16.60 12.30
CA LYS A 262 -1.80 -17.29 11.05
C LYS A 262 -1.44 -16.50 9.79
N ARG A 263 -0.63 -15.45 9.91
CA ARG A 263 -0.11 -14.63 8.80
C ARG A 263 -1.22 -14.13 7.88
N ARG A 264 -2.29 -13.57 8.46
CA ARG A 264 -3.47 -13.12 7.71
C ARG A 264 -4.15 -11.91 8.36
N ILE A 265 -4.89 -11.15 7.57
CA ILE A 265 -5.69 -10.02 8.03
C ILE A 265 -7.17 -10.34 7.80
N GLY A 266 -7.97 -10.23 8.85
CA GLY A 266 -9.41 -10.43 8.83
C GLY A 266 -10.15 -9.11 8.65
N PHE A 267 -11.22 -9.13 7.87
CA PHE A 267 -12.16 -8.02 7.71
C PHE A 267 -13.58 -8.53 8.00
N ALA A 268 -14.32 -7.76 8.78
CA ALA A 268 -15.75 -7.91 8.97
C ALA A 268 -16.41 -6.52 8.97
N GLN A 269 -17.73 -6.44 8.79
CA GLN A 269 -18.42 -5.16 8.86
C GLN A 269 -18.32 -4.58 10.29
N SER A 270 -17.87 -3.33 10.44
CA SER A 270 -17.84 -2.68 11.77
C SER A 270 -19.24 -2.29 12.23
N THR A 271 -19.50 -2.40 13.53
CA THR A 271 -20.78 -1.96 14.13
C THR A 271 -20.99 -0.44 14.12
N CYS A 272 -19.93 0.35 13.95
CA CYS A 272 -19.96 1.82 13.96
C CYS A 272 -19.71 2.46 12.57
N ASN A 273 -19.84 1.71 11.48
CA ASN A 273 -19.51 2.20 10.13
C ASN A 273 -20.63 2.95 9.39
N THR A 274 -21.76 3.21 10.05
CA THR A 274 -22.94 3.84 9.45
C THR A 274 -23.08 5.28 9.98
N PHE A 275 -22.84 6.27 9.13
CA PHE A 275 -22.92 7.70 9.48
C PHE A 275 -24.24 8.32 9.00
N THR A 276 -24.88 7.73 7.99
CA THR A 276 -26.20 8.08 7.48
C THR A 276 -26.93 6.85 6.96
N LYS A 277 -28.26 6.92 6.95
CA LYS A 277 -29.13 5.90 6.33
C LYS A 277 -29.43 6.19 4.85
N ALA A 278 -28.90 7.29 4.30
CA ALA A 278 -29.21 7.75 2.95
C ALA A 278 -28.59 6.89 1.82
N VAL A 279 -27.52 6.15 2.13
CA VAL A 279 -26.84 5.23 1.21
C VAL A 279 -26.42 3.97 1.99
N PRO A 280 -26.19 2.84 1.32
CA PRO A 280 -25.71 1.62 1.99
C PRO A 280 -24.41 1.86 2.76
N ALA A 281 -24.29 1.25 3.94
CA ALA A 281 -23.05 1.24 4.72
C ALA A 281 -21.99 0.36 4.03
N SER A 282 -20.73 0.54 4.41
CA SER A 282 -19.67 -0.36 3.96
C SER A 282 -19.98 -1.81 4.36
N ASN A 283 -19.67 -2.74 3.46
CA ASN A 283 -19.86 -4.18 3.69
C ASN A 283 -18.81 -4.96 2.89
N LEU A 284 -18.86 -6.29 2.99
CA LEU A 284 -17.92 -7.16 2.30
C LEU A 284 -18.62 -8.38 1.74
N THR A 285 -18.11 -8.90 0.62
CA THR A 285 -18.59 -10.13 -0.01
C THR A 285 -17.45 -11.07 -0.36
N GLY A 286 -17.78 -12.36 -0.45
CA GLY A 286 -16.86 -13.41 -0.87
C GLY A 286 -16.77 -14.58 0.11
N PRO A 287 -15.90 -15.57 -0.18
CA PRO A 287 -14.96 -15.59 -1.31
C PRO A 287 -15.66 -15.63 -2.68
N LEU A 288 -15.16 -14.87 -3.65
CA LEU A 288 -15.63 -14.81 -5.04
C LEU A 288 -14.56 -15.39 -5.97
N PRO A 289 -14.94 -16.00 -7.12
CA PRO A 289 -13.96 -16.39 -8.13
C PRO A 289 -13.15 -15.17 -8.60
N TYR A 290 -11.82 -15.32 -8.67
CA TYR A 290 -10.96 -14.35 -9.35
C TYR A 290 -11.07 -14.59 -10.86
N PRO A 291 -11.49 -13.59 -11.66
CA PRO A 291 -11.73 -13.78 -13.09
C PRO A 291 -10.45 -14.09 -13.87
N GLY A 292 -9.29 -13.61 -13.39
CA GLY A 292 -8.01 -13.78 -14.06
C GLY A 292 -7.92 -13.09 -15.43
N THR A 293 -6.70 -12.98 -15.93
CA THR A 293 -6.44 -12.62 -17.34
C THR A 293 -5.39 -13.55 -17.91
N VAL A 294 -5.19 -13.51 -19.23
CA VAL A 294 -4.11 -14.27 -19.89
C VAL A 294 -2.74 -13.93 -19.29
N TYR A 295 -2.53 -12.68 -18.86
CA TYR A 295 -1.27 -12.20 -18.28
C TYR A 295 -1.19 -12.33 -16.75
N SER A 296 -2.30 -12.60 -16.09
CA SER A 296 -2.40 -12.78 -14.63
C SER A 296 -3.47 -13.82 -14.32
N PRO A 297 -3.19 -15.11 -14.61
CA PRO A 297 -4.13 -16.20 -14.38
C PRO A 297 -4.37 -16.48 -12.89
N SER A 298 -3.40 -16.15 -12.03
CA SER A 298 -3.49 -16.25 -10.57
C SER A 298 -3.69 -14.87 -9.95
N ALA A 299 -4.47 -14.82 -8.87
CA ALA A 299 -4.58 -13.63 -8.03
C ALA A 299 -3.21 -13.18 -7.50
N TRP A 300 -2.29 -14.12 -7.27
CA TRP A 300 -0.94 -13.83 -6.79
C TRP A 300 -0.10 -13.05 -7.81
N ASP A 301 -0.43 -13.11 -9.10
CA ASP A 301 0.28 -12.36 -10.15
C ASP A 301 0.14 -10.85 -9.99
N CYS A 302 -0.88 -10.39 -9.25
CA CYS A 302 -1.10 -8.98 -8.94
C CYS A 302 -0.10 -8.43 -7.92
N ALA A 303 0.57 -9.30 -7.15
CA ALA A 303 1.56 -8.89 -6.18
C ALA A 303 2.77 -8.24 -6.87
N TYR A 304 3.13 -7.02 -6.48
CA TYR A 304 4.27 -6.35 -7.08
C TYR A 304 5.58 -6.93 -6.54
N PHE A 305 6.32 -7.64 -7.38
CA PHE A 305 7.70 -8.00 -7.07
C PHE A 305 8.59 -6.89 -7.61
N GLN A 306 9.26 -6.16 -6.72
CA GLN A 306 10.39 -5.37 -7.15
C GLN A 306 11.38 -6.35 -7.75
N ALA A 307 11.60 -6.27 -9.07
CA ALA A 307 12.67 -7.01 -9.70
C ALA A 307 13.90 -6.73 -8.85
N ASN A 308 14.52 -7.78 -8.29
CA ASN A 308 15.78 -7.67 -7.60
C ASN A 308 16.75 -7.07 -8.61
N GLN A 309 16.85 -5.74 -8.64
CA GLN A 309 17.99 -5.05 -9.18
C GLN A 309 19.09 -5.31 -8.16
N ASN A 310 19.50 -6.57 -8.06
CA ASN A 310 20.79 -6.95 -7.51
C ASN A 310 21.78 -6.38 -8.51
N TYR A 311 21.97 -5.06 -8.47
CA TYR A 311 22.97 -4.35 -9.23
C TYR A 311 24.31 -5.05 -9.02
N GLU A 312 24.56 -5.57 -7.82
CA GLU A 312 25.64 -6.52 -7.50
C GLU A 312 25.72 -7.71 -8.48
N ILE A 313 24.66 -8.50 -8.67
CA ILE A 313 24.68 -9.67 -9.57
C ILE A 313 24.77 -9.24 -11.04
N LEU A 314 24.01 -8.23 -11.46
CA LEU A 314 24.09 -7.69 -12.82
C LEU A 314 25.47 -7.11 -13.13
N PHE A 315 26.09 -6.46 -12.17
CA PHE A 315 27.44 -5.91 -12.28
C PHE A 315 28.49 -7.03 -12.27
N ILE A 316 28.37 -8.03 -11.40
CA ILE A 316 29.24 -9.22 -11.38
C ILE A 316 29.13 -9.98 -12.70
N THR A 317 27.92 -10.24 -13.19
CA THR A 317 27.71 -10.92 -14.48
C THR A 317 28.27 -10.10 -15.64
N ALA A 318 28.10 -8.78 -15.65
CA ALA A 318 28.70 -7.90 -16.65
C ALA A 318 30.25 -7.91 -16.59
N LEU A 319 30.84 -7.88 -15.39
CA LEU A 319 32.28 -7.99 -15.18
C LEU A 319 32.84 -9.33 -15.70
N VAL A 320 32.17 -10.44 -15.36
CA VAL A 320 32.57 -11.77 -15.83
C VAL A 320 32.50 -11.86 -17.35
N MET A 321 31.42 -11.35 -17.96
CA MET A 321 31.29 -11.31 -19.43
C MET A 321 32.37 -10.43 -20.08
N ALA A 322 32.72 -9.29 -19.48
CA ALA A 322 33.79 -8.43 -19.97
C ALA A 322 35.16 -9.12 -19.89
N ILE A 323 35.46 -9.83 -18.79
CA ILE A 323 36.71 -10.59 -18.63
C ILE A 323 36.81 -11.72 -19.67
N VAL A 324 35.73 -12.47 -19.88
CA VAL A 324 35.69 -13.53 -20.91
C VAL A 324 35.88 -12.94 -22.30
N CYS A 325 35.25 -11.81 -22.62
CA CYS A 325 35.48 -11.11 -23.88
C CYS A 325 36.95 -10.70 -24.04
N VAL A 326 37.59 -10.14 -23.01
CA VAL A 326 39.01 -9.77 -23.09
C VAL A 326 39.90 -11.00 -23.27
N LEU A 327 39.69 -12.06 -22.49
CA LEU A 327 40.53 -13.26 -22.53
C LEU A 327 40.35 -14.10 -23.79
N CYS A 328 39.17 -14.09 -24.42
CA CYS A 328 38.90 -14.92 -25.58
C CYS A 328 38.99 -14.13 -26.89
N VAL A 329 38.44 -12.92 -26.95
CA VAL A 329 38.34 -12.16 -28.19
C VAL A 329 39.64 -11.41 -28.48
N VAL A 330 40.30 -10.84 -27.48
CA VAL A 330 41.54 -10.07 -27.71
C VAL A 330 42.66 -10.95 -28.25
N PRO A 331 42.96 -12.15 -27.71
CA PRO A 331 43.99 -13.01 -28.29
C PRO A 331 43.66 -13.46 -29.70
N VAL A 332 42.39 -13.75 -30.01
CA VAL A 332 41.96 -14.12 -31.35
C VAL A 332 42.15 -12.94 -32.32
N CYS A 333 41.74 -11.73 -31.95
CA CYS A 333 41.96 -10.53 -32.74
C CYS A 333 43.46 -10.24 -32.91
N SER A 334 44.28 -10.34 -31.85
CA SER A 334 45.73 -10.19 -31.92
C SER A 334 46.38 -11.22 -32.84
N LEU A 335 45.93 -12.49 -32.81
CA LEU A 335 46.42 -13.54 -33.71
C LEU A 335 46.01 -13.28 -35.17
N LEU A 336 44.81 -12.78 -35.41
CA LEU A 336 44.34 -12.42 -36.76
C LEU A 336 45.11 -11.22 -37.32
N ILE A 337 45.31 -10.18 -36.52
CA ILE A 337 46.14 -9.02 -36.87
C ILE A 337 47.59 -9.47 -37.12
N TYR A 338 48.15 -10.29 -36.25
CA TYR A 338 49.51 -10.84 -36.42
C TYR A 338 49.63 -11.65 -37.72
N ARG A 339 48.64 -12.50 -38.05
CA ARG A 339 48.60 -13.22 -39.34
C ARG A 339 48.51 -12.29 -40.53
N GLN A 340 47.70 -11.23 -40.47
CA GLN A 340 47.58 -10.26 -41.56
C GLN A 340 48.87 -9.47 -41.76
N VAL A 341 49.47 -8.96 -40.67
CA VAL A 341 50.76 -8.26 -40.70
C VAL A 341 51.85 -9.15 -41.28
N ARG A 342 51.92 -10.42 -40.86
CA ARG A 342 52.87 -11.40 -41.41
C ARG A 342 52.66 -11.64 -42.91
N LYS A 343 51.41 -11.75 -43.38
CA LYS A 343 51.10 -11.85 -44.83
C LYS A 343 51.58 -10.62 -45.59
N CYS A 344 51.30 -9.40 -45.11
CA CYS A 344 51.76 -8.17 -45.75
C CYS A 344 53.29 -8.05 -45.77
N ARG A 345 53.96 -8.48 -44.70
CA ARG A 345 55.43 -8.45 -44.61
C ARG A 345 56.07 -9.43 -45.59
N ASN A 346 55.52 -10.64 -45.72
CA ASN A 346 55.96 -11.63 -46.70
C ASN A 346 55.70 -11.19 -48.15
N ALA A 347 54.58 -10.49 -48.43
CA ALA A 347 54.30 -9.92 -49.75
C ALA A 347 55.31 -8.82 -50.14
N LYS A 348 55.68 -7.95 -49.20
CA LYS A 348 56.74 -6.93 -49.42
C LYS A 348 58.13 -7.54 -49.67
N GLN A 349 58.45 -8.68 -49.04
CA GLN A 349 59.69 -9.40 -49.33
C GLN A 349 59.70 -10.00 -50.75
N THR A 350 58.57 -10.52 -51.23
CA THR A 350 58.47 -11.07 -52.59
C THR A 350 58.55 -10.00 -53.68
N ASP A 351 58.04 -8.78 -53.43
CA ASP A 351 58.21 -7.64 -54.35
C ASP A 351 59.62 -7.01 -54.27
N GLY A 352 60.25 -7.01 -53.09
CA GLY A 352 61.64 -6.56 -52.90
C GLY A 352 62.69 -7.47 -53.55
N GLU A 353 62.39 -8.76 -53.69
CA GLU A 353 63.25 -9.74 -54.35
C GLU A 353 63.11 -9.70 -55.88
N LYS A 354 61.91 -9.40 -56.40
CA LYS A 354 61.69 -9.15 -57.84
C LYS A 354 62.33 -7.86 -58.35
N SER A 355 62.46 -6.83 -57.50
CA SER A 355 63.08 -5.54 -57.87
C SER A 355 64.62 -5.55 -57.84
N ARG A 356 65.26 -6.59 -57.30
CA ARG A 356 66.73 -6.80 -57.37
C ARG A 356 67.19 -7.61 -58.58
N LEU A 357 66.28 -8.18 -59.36
CA LEU A 357 66.60 -9.04 -60.52
C LEU A 357 66.55 -8.31 -61.87
N VAL A 358 66.48 -6.98 -61.89
CA VAL A 358 66.65 -6.18 -63.11
C VAL A 358 68.09 -5.66 -63.16
N PRO A 359 68.98 -6.22 -64.01
CA PRO A 359 70.30 -5.63 -64.24
C PRO A 359 70.16 -4.33 -65.03
N PRO A 360 71.04 -3.33 -64.79
CA PRO A 360 71.06 -2.13 -65.61
C PRO A 360 71.49 -2.48 -67.04
N GLN A 361 70.68 -2.07 -68.01
CA GLN A 361 71.10 -1.82 -69.39
C GLN A 361 70.77 -0.37 -69.75
#